data_AF-A0A5B7HKJ7-F1
#
_entry.id   AF-A0A5B7HKJ7-F1
#
_cell.length_a   1.000
_cell.length_b   1.000
_cell.length_c   1.000
_cell.angle_alpha   90.00
_cell.angle_beta   90.00
_cell.angle_gamma   90.00
#
_symmetry.space_group_name_H-M   'P 1'
#
loop_
_entity.id
_entity.type
_entity.pdbx_description
1 polymer ?
#
loop_
_entity_poly.entity_id
_entity_poly.type
_entity_poly.pdbx_seq_one_letter_code
_entity_poly.pdbx_strand_id
1 'polypeptide(L)' 'MNESFKTVFTQEKEFTETNRTLRYQGLQEIIVQKEDIGRLLDNFDVRKAMGLDGISGWAVKEFKEELLDPI' A
#
# COMPACT_ATOMS: atom_id res chain seq x y z
N MET A 1 -17.78 28.11 22.30
CA MET A 1 -17.83 26.80 21.62
C MET A 1 -18.74 25.91 22.45
N ASN A 2 -19.80 25.36 21.85
CA ASN A 2 -20.81 24.54 22.55
C ASN A 2 -20.17 23.20 22.99
N GLU A 3 -20.36 22.80 24.26
CA GLU A 3 -19.83 21.54 24.83
C GLU A 3 -20.33 20.28 24.08
N SER A 4 -21.53 20.32 23.49
CA SER A 4 -22.07 19.29 22.59
C SER A 4 -21.30 19.17 21.27
N PHE A 5 -20.58 20.20 20.83
CA PHE A 5 -19.73 20.12 19.63
C PHE A 5 -18.34 19.54 19.94
N LYS A 6 -17.86 19.58 21.19
CA LYS A 6 -16.56 18.97 21.54
C LYS A 6 -16.63 17.45 21.45
N THR A 7 -17.70 16.83 21.94
CA THR A 7 -17.77 15.37 22.12
C THR A 7 -17.75 14.57 20.82
N VAL A 8 -18.19 15.17 19.70
CA VAL A 8 -18.19 14.50 18.38
C VAL A 8 -16.80 14.45 17.76
N PHE A 9 -15.92 15.41 18.10
CA PHE A 9 -14.62 15.60 17.43
C PHE A 9 -13.39 15.37 18.33
N THR A 10 -13.55 15.21 19.65
CA THR A 10 -12.42 14.98 20.59
C THR A 10 -12.32 13.56 21.13
N GLN A 11 -13.26 12.67 20.80
CA GLN A 11 -13.11 11.26 21.12
C GLN A 11 -12.25 10.58 20.05
N GLU A 12 -10.95 10.86 20.07
CA GLU A 12 -9.97 10.04 19.36
C GLU A 12 -10.01 8.65 19.99
N LYS A 13 -10.67 7.70 19.31
CA LYS A 13 -10.46 6.28 19.61
C LYS A 13 -9.00 6.01 19.29
N GLU A 14 -8.21 5.81 20.33
CA GLU A 14 -6.87 5.27 20.22
C GLU A 14 -6.95 3.98 19.39
N PHE A 15 -6.36 4.01 18.19
CA PHE A 15 -6.27 2.84 17.34
C PHE A 15 -5.31 1.86 18.01
N THR A 16 -5.84 1.02 18.89
CA THR A 16 -5.07 -0.08 19.46
C THR A 16 -4.88 -1.10 18.35
N GLU A 17 -3.65 -1.22 17.83
CA GLU A 17 -3.28 -2.16 16.78
C GLU A 17 -3.28 -3.60 17.35
N THR A 18 -4.46 -4.14 17.62
CA THR A 18 -4.65 -5.40 18.37
C THR A 18 -4.21 -6.64 17.59
N ASN A 19 -3.85 -6.50 16.31
CA ASN A 19 -3.71 -7.59 15.34
C ASN A 19 -2.39 -7.59 14.57
N ARG A 20 -1.32 -7.03 15.13
CA ARG A 20 -0.01 -7.01 14.46
C ARG A 20 0.46 -8.42 14.10
N THR A 21 0.35 -9.37 15.02
CA THR A 21 0.75 -10.78 14.83
C THR A 21 -0.11 -11.54 13.83
N LEU A 22 -1.44 -11.33 13.87
CA LEU A 22 -2.38 -11.98 12.94
C LEU A 22 -2.23 -11.45 11.50
N ARG A 23 -1.85 -10.17 11.33
CA ARG A 23 -1.50 -9.62 10.00
C ARG A 23 -0.28 -10.30 9.40
N TYR A 24 0.78 -10.56 10.18
CA TYR A 24 1.98 -11.21 9.64
C TYR A 24 1.76 -12.67 9.24
N GLN A 25 0.92 -13.41 9.96
CA GLN A 25 0.54 -14.77 9.55
C GLN A 25 -0.24 -14.78 8.23
N GLY A 26 -1.24 -13.89 8.09
CA GLY A 26 -2.00 -13.80 6.85
C GLY A 26 -1.16 -13.35 5.65
N LEU A 27 -0.16 -12.49 5.87
CA LEU A 27 0.77 -12.05 4.82
C LEU A 27 1.76 -13.14 4.41
N GLN A 28 2.17 -14.02 5.32
CA GLN A 28 3.02 -15.17 4.99
C GLN A 28 2.32 -16.21 4.10
N GLU A 29 1.00 -16.27 4.15
CA GLU A 29 0.19 -17.16 3.29
C GLU A 29 -0.04 -16.60 1.89
N ILE A 30 0.24 -15.31 1.66
CA ILE A 30 0.11 -14.70 0.33
C ILE A 30 1.33 -15.09 -0.51
N ILE A 31 1.16 -16.12 -1.32
CA ILE A 31 2.14 -16.51 -2.32
C ILE A 31 2.01 -15.56 -3.51
N VAL A 32 3.02 -14.72 -3.72
CA VAL A 32 3.12 -13.88 -4.91
C VAL A 32 4.11 -14.51 -5.88
N GLN A 33 3.65 -14.83 -7.10
CA GLN A 33 4.51 -15.40 -8.15
C GLN A 33 5.21 -14.28 -8.92
N LYS A 34 6.50 -14.48 -9.24
CA LYS A 34 7.31 -13.52 -10.01
C LYS A 34 6.70 -13.24 -11.38
N GLU A 35 6.13 -14.26 -12.02
CA GLU A 35 5.49 -14.17 -13.32
C GLU A 35 4.23 -13.29 -13.30
N ASP A 36 3.46 -13.34 -12.20
CA ASP A 36 2.24 -12.54 -12.05
C ASP A 36 2.58 -11.06 -11.88
N ILE A 37 3.60 -10.75 -11.07
CA ILE A 37 4.13 -9.38 -10.94
C ILE A 37 4.67 -8.90 -12.30
N GLY A 38 5.43 -9.75 -13.00
CA GLY A 38 6.00 -9.43 -14.31
C GLY A 38 4.92 -9.04 -15.32
N ARG A 39 3.84 -9.82 -15.40
CA ARG A 39 2.69 -9.54 -16.25
C ARG A 39 1.98 -8.25 -15.86
N LEU A 40 1.85 -7.94 -14.57
CA LEU A 40 1.26 -6.69 -14.11
C LEU A 40 2.12 -5.48 -14.52
N LEU A 41 3.44 -5.57 -14.36
CA LEU A 41 4.38 -4.52 -14.73
C LEU A 41 4.44 -4.31 -16.25
N ASP A 42 4.34 -5.38 -17.05
CA ASP A 42 4.31 -5.28 -18.52
C ASP A 42 3.05 -4.59 -19.03
N ASN A 43 1.92 -4.79 -18.36
CA ASN A 43 0.65 -4.15 -18.69
C ASN A 43 0.44 -2.79 -18.00
N PHE A 44 1.44 -2.31 -17.25
CA PHE A 44 1.33 -1.07 -16.50
C PHE A 44 1.31 0.15 -17.45
N ASP A 45 0.30 1.01 -17.30
CA ASP A 45 0.18 2.22 -18.11
C ASP A 45 1.08 3.33 -17.59
N VAL A 46 2.21 3.53 -18.27
CA VAL A 46 3.22 4.54 -17.93
C VAL A 46 2.72 5.99 -18.10
N ARG A 47 1.59 6.20 -18.77
CA ARG A 47 1.05 7.54 -19.06
C ARG A 47 0.16 8.09 -17.95
N LYS A 48 -0.06 7.31 -16.89
CA LYS A 48 -0.81 7.79 -15.73
C LYS A 48 -0.08 8.94 -15.04
N ALA A 49 -0.87 9.81 -14.42
CA ALA A 49 -0.34 10.87 -13.58
C ALA A 49 0.51 10.26 -12.45
N MET A 50 1.52 11.02 -12.02
CA MET A 50 2.39 10.68 -10.91
C MET A 50 1.57 10.45 -9.64
N GLY A 51 1.95 9.43 -8.86
CA GLY A 51 1.32 9.18 -7.56
C GLY A 51 1.63 10.28 -6.55
N LEU A 52 0.90 10.27 -5.43
CA LEU A 52 1.18 11.18 -4.30
C LEU A 52 2.55 10.91 -3.65
N ASP A 53 3.12 9.73 -3.91
CA ASP A 53 4.46 9.31 -3.56
C ASP A 53 5.56 9.92 -4.47
N GLY A 54 5.17 10.67 -5.51
CA GLY A 54 6.10 11.24 -6.49
C GLY A 54 6.63 10.22 -7.51
N ILE A 55 6.10 9.00 -7.51
CA ILE A 55 6.53 7.95 -8.43
C ILE A 55 5.70 8.04 -9.71
N SER A 56 6.39 8.18 -10.85
CA SER A 56 5.76 8.15 -12.17
C SER A 56 5.66 6.73 -12.69
N GLY A 57 4.74 6.48 -13.61
CA GLY A 57 4.64 5.16 -14.25
C GLY A 57 5.88 4.74 -15.02
N TRP A 58 6.65 5.71 -15.53
CA TRP A 58 7.96 5.44 -16.14
C TRP A 58 8.98 4.94 -15.14
N ALA A 59 9.03 5.54 -13.94
CA ALA A 59 9.94 5.10 -12.88
C ALA A 59 9.62 3.66 -12.45
N VAL A 60 8.34 3.31 -12.29
CA VAL A 60 7.93 1.92 -11.96
C VAL A 60 8.44 0.91 -13.00
N LYS A 61 8.44 1.29 -14.28
CA LYS A 61 8.92 0.41 -15.36
C LYS A 61 10.45 0.29 -15.38
N GLU A 62 11.15 1.33 -14.99
CA GLU A 62 12.61 1.32 -14.86
C GLU A 62 13.06 0.39 -13.73
N PHE A 63 12.36 0.41 -12.59
CA PHE A 63 12.64 -0.47 -11.44
C PHE A 63 12.02 -1.88 -11.56
N LYS A 64 11.66 -2.31 -12.77
CA LYS A 64 10.93 -3.57 -12.96
C LYS A 64 11.71 -4.76 -12.39
N GLU A 65 13.01 -4.84 -12.66
CA GLU A 65 13.83 -5.98 -12.24
C GLU A 65 13.94 -6.06 -10.72
N GLU A 66 14.15 -4.91 -10.07
CA GLU A 66 14.22 -4.80 -8.60
C GLU A 66 12.88 -5.12 -7.94
N LEU A 67 11.76 -4.74 -8.57
CA LEU A 67 10.41 -5.05 -8.09
C LEU A 67 10.04 -6.54 -8.23
N LEU A 68 10.76 -7.28 -9.07
CA LEU A 68 10.55 -8.71 -9.25
C LEU A 68 11.37 -9.56 -8.26
N ASP A 69 12.30 -8.95 -7.54
CA ASP A 69 13.09 -9.64 -6.53
C ASP A 69 12.32 -9.73 -5.19
N PRO A 70 12.38 -10.88 -4.49
CA PRO A 70 11.74 -11.03 -3.19
C PRO A 70 12.30 -10.05 -2.15
N ILE A 71 11.42 -9.52 -1.31
CA ILE A 71 11.74 -8.60 -0.19
C ILE A 71 12.25 -9.37 1.03
#